data_AF-A0A929T407-F1
#
_entry.id   AF-A0A929T407-F1
#
_cell.length_a   1.000
_cell.length_b   1.000
_cell.length_c   1.000
_cell.angle_alpha   90.00
_cell.angle_beta   90.00
_cell.angle_gamma   90.00
#
_symmetry.space_group_name_H-M   'P 1'
#
loop_
_entity.id
_entity.type
_entity.pdbx_description
1 polymer ?
#
loop_
_entity_poly.entity_id
_entity_poly.type
_entity_poly.pdbx_seq_one_letter_code
_entity_poly.pdbx_strand_id
1 'polypeptide(L)'
;MQNLGFDNDKYLKIQSAHIRERVSQFGGKLYLEFGGKLFDDFHASRVLPGFQPDSKIRMLTQLKEEVEVIVVINSSDVENDKRRGDLD
;
A
#
# COMPACT_ATOMS: atom_id res chain seq x y z
N MET A 1 0.23 2.13 29.28
CA MET A 1 -0.47 2.15 27.97
C MET A 1 0.37 2.96 27.01
N GLN A 2 0.77 2.42 25.87
CA GLN A 2 1.37 3.24 24.81
C GLN A 2 0.28 4.18 24.28
N ASN A 3 0.55 5.48 24.29
CA ASN A 3 -0.33 6.45 23.61
C ASN A 3 -0.18 6.22 22.10
N LEU A 4 -1.26 5.78 21.46
CA LEU A 4 -1.31 5.65 20.00
C LEU A 4 -1.34 7.05 19.39
N GLY A 5 -0.43 7.32 18.45
CA GLY A 5 -0.36 8.56 17.68
C GLY A 5 -1.01 8.46 16.30
N PHE A 6 -1.43 7.26 15.90
CA PHE A 6 -2.04 6.96 14.61
C PHE A 6 -3.27 6.05 14.79
N ASP A 7 -4.39 6.45 14.19
CA ASP A 7 -5.62 5.66 14.17
C ASP A 7 -5.69 4.84 12.88
N ASN A 8 -5.40 3.55 13.00
CA ASN A 8 -5.38 2.65 11.86
C ASN A 8 -6.76 2.45 11.23
N ASP A 9 -7.81 2.34 12.02
CA ASP A 9 -9.15 2.09 11.50
C ASP A 9 -9.68 3.31 10.75
N LYS A 10 -9.37 4.51 11.26
CA LYS A 10 -9.63 5.76 10.54
C LYS A 10 -8.86 5.80 9.22
N TYR A 11 -7.58 5.42 9.20
CA TYR A 11 -6.79 5.34 7.98
C TYR A 11 -7.41 4.41 6.93
N LEU A 12 -7.79 3.19 7.31
CA LEU A 12 -8.41 2.21 6.40
C LEU A 12 -9.69 2.78 5.75
N LYS A 13 -10.53 3.46 6.54
CA LYS A 13 -11.78 4.07 6.06
C LYS A 13 -11.53 5.24 5.12
N ILE A 14 -10.72 6.22 5.54
CA ILE A 14 -10.52 7.45 4.74
C ILE A 14 -9.73 7.16 3.46
N GLN A 15 -8.72 6.29 3.52
CA GLN A 15 -7.85 6.02 2.38
C GLN A 15 -8.58 5.23 1.30
N SER A 16 -9.37 4.22 1.67
CA SER A 16 -10.18 3.46 0.70
C SER A 16 -11.29 4.33 0.08
N ALA A 17 -11.93 5.20 0.86
CA ALA A 17 -12.92 6.15 0.35
C ALA A 17 -12.30 7.15 -0.65
N HIS A 18 -11.14 7.73 -0.31
CA HIS A 18 -10.44 8.66 -1.20
C HIS A 18 -9.98 8.01 -2.51
N ILE A 19 -9.59 6.71 -2.49
CA ILE A 19 -9.26 5.99 -3.73
C ILE A 19 -10.50 5.86 -4.61
N ARG A 20 -11.65 5.46 -4.06
CA ARG A 20 -12.92 5.39 -4.83
C ARG A 20 -13.34 6.75 -5.39
N GLU A 21 -13.22 7.80 -4.59
CA GLU A 21 -13.48 9.17 -5.04
C GLU A 21 -12.53 9.56 -6.19
N ARG A 22 -11.26 9.20 -6.10
CA ARG A 22 -10.32 9.48 -7.19
C ARG A 22 -10.66 8.69 -8.46
N VAL A 23 -11.09 7.44 -8.34
CA VAL A 23 -11.54 6.63 -9.48
C VAL A 23 -12.74 7.28 -10.19
N SER A 24 -13.71 7.82 -9.43
CA SER A 24 -14.89 8.47 -10.02
C SER A 24 -14.53 9.78 -10.75
N GLN A 25 -13.50 10.51 -10.27
CA GLN A 25 -12.97 11.70 -10.95
C GLN A 25 -12.38 11.40 -12.34
N PHE A 26 -11.94 10.16 -12.59
CA PHE A 26 -11.38 9.72 -13.88
C PHE A 26 -12.36 8.90 -14.73
N GLY A 27 -13.66 8.99 -14.47
CA GLY A 27 -14.67 8.29 -15.26
C GLY A 27 -14.72 6.78 -15.01
N GLY A 28 -14.30 6.33 -13.83
CA GLY A 28 -14.46 4.94 -13.39
C GLY A 28 -13.24 4.05 -13.58
N LYS A 29 -12.12 4.57 -14.10
CA LYS A 29 -10.87 3.80 -14.22
C LYS A 29 -9.66 4.61 -13.76
N LEU A 30 -8.84 4.00 -12.90
CA LEU A 30 -7.61 4.57 -12.38
C LEU A 30 -6.49 3.53 -12.45
N TYR A 31 -5.35 3.91 -13.03
CA TYR A 31 -4.09 3.20 -12.82
C TYR A 31 -3.37 3.88 -11.67
N LEU A 32 -3.21 3.17 -10.55
CA LEU A 32 -2.58 3.69 -9.34
C LEU A 32 -1.28 2.95 -9.07
N GLU A 33 -0.18 3.69 -9.02
CA GLU A 33 1.12 3.15 -8.63
C GLU A 33 1.20 2.96 -7.12
N PHE A 34 1.61 1.77 -6.68
CA PHE A 34 1.91 1.47 -5.28
C PHE A 34 3.42 1.35 -5.07
N GLY A 35 4.05 2.44 -4.65
CA GLY A 35 5.47 2.48 -4.32
C GLY A 35 5.80 2.00 -2.89
N GLY A 36 7.01 1.47 -2.72
CA GLY A 36 7.58 1.11 -1.42
C GLY A 36 7.14 -0.24 -0.87
N LYS A 37 7.36 -0.45 0.44
CA LYS A 37 7.01 -1.69 1.15
C LYS A 37 5.50 -1.78 1.35
N LEU A 38 4.90 -2.89 0.90
CA LEU A 38 3.46 -3.15 1.02
C LEU A 38 3.11 -4.03 2.23
N PHE A 39 3.95 -5.01 2.56
CA PHE A 39 3.71 -6.00 3.61
C PHE A 39 4.50 -5.72 4.89
N ASP A 40 5.70 -5.16 4.75
CA ASP A 40 6.71 -5.08 5.79
C ASP A 40 7.12 -3.62 6.08
N ASP A 41 6.16 -2.69 6.13
CA ASP A 41 6.45 -1.28 6.43
C ASP A 41 6.70 -1.01 7.92
N PHE A 42 7.75 -1.64 8.44
CA PHE A 42 8.21 -1.46 9.82
C PHE A 42 8.73 -0.06 10.08
N HIS A 43 9.16 0.67 9.04
CA HIS A 43 9.55 2.06 9.18
C HIS A 43 8.33 2.90 9.58
N ALA A 44 7.23 2.83 8.80
CA ALA A 44 6.00 3.55 9.12
C ALA A 44 5.43 3.15 10.49
N SER A 45 5.47 1.86 10.84
CA SER A 45 4.98 1.40 12.15
C SER A 45 5.74 1.97 13.35
N ARG A 46 7.08 2.14 13.23
CA ARG A 46 7.88 2.81 14.29
C ARG A 46 7.66 4.31 14.35
N VAL A 47 7.50 4.95 13.19
CA VAL A 47 7.35 6.41 13.07
C VAL A 47 5.94 6.88 13.44
N LEU A 48 4.92 6.04 13.18
CA LEU A 48 3.50 6.33 13.41
C LEU A 48 2.92 5.30 14.39
N PRO A 49 3.02 5.52 15.72
CA PRO A 49 2.54 4.56 16.71
C PRO A 49 1.05 4.27 16.54
N GLY A 50 0.72 3.08 16.06
CA GLY A 50 -0.64 2.66 15.69
C GLY A 50 -0.80 2.28 14.21
N PHE A 51 0.12 2.68 13.33
CA PHE A 51 0.23 2.15 11.98
C PHE A 51 0.79 0.73 12.02
N GLN A 52 0.16 -0.21 11.32
CA GLN A 52 0.59 -1.61 11.25
C GLN A 52 1.44 -1.84 9.99
N PRO A 53 2.45 -2.73 10.02
CA PRO A 53 3.32 -2.97 8.86
C PRO A 53 2.56 -3.36 7.57
N ASP A 54 1.40 -3.99 7.72
CA ASP A 54 0.52 -4.47 6.66
C ASP A 54 -0.68 -3.55 6.37
N SER A 55 -0.75 -2.36 6.99
CA SER A 55 -1.90 -1.44 6.87
C SER A 55 -2.27 -1.09 5.43
N LYS A 56 -1.28 -1.01 4.52
CA LYS A 56 -1.52 -0.74 3.09
C LYS A 56 -2.26 -1.88 2.40
N ILE A 57 -1.87 -3.13 2.67
CA ILE A 57 -2.57 -4.30 2.14
C ILE A 57 -3.96 -4.44 2.75
N ARG A 58 -4.10 -4.23 4.07
CA ARG A 58 -5.42 -4.24 4.74
C ARG A 58 -6.37 -3.20 4.13
N MET A 59 -5.84 -2.03 3.72
CA MET A 59 -6.57 -1.00 3.01
C MET A 59 -6.99 -1.47 1.61
N LEU A 60 -6.08 -2.07 0.84
CA LEU A 60 -6.39 -2.64 -0.48
C LEU A 60 -7.44 -3.76 -0.40
N THR A 61 -7.43 -4.56 0.66
CA THR A 61 -8.45 -5.60 0.89
C THR A 61 -9.87 -5.02 1.03
N GLN A 62 -10.01 -3.76 1.47
CA GLN A 62 -11.32 -3.06 1.48
C GLN A 62 -11.85 -2.76 0.07
N LEU A 63 -11.00 -2.88 -0.95
CA LEU A 63 -11.27 -2.62 -2.35
C LEU A 63 -11.12 -3.90 -3.21
N LYS A 64 -10.99 -5.09 -2.59
CA LYS A 64 -10.61 -6.33 -3.28
C LYS A 64 -11.50 -6.72 -4.47
N GLU A 65 -12.78 -6.36 -4.42
CA GLU A 65 -13.74 -6.66 -5.50
C GLU A 65 -13.64 -5.64 -6.66
N GLU A 66 -12.99 -4.51 -6.44
CA GLU A 66 -12.90 -3.35 -7.35
C GLU A 66 -11.48 -3.16 -7.91
N VAL A 67 -10.51 -3.98 -7.49
CA VAL A 67 -9.08 -3.80 -7.77
C VAL A 67 -8.48 -4.98 -8.53
N GLU A 68 -7.67 -4.66 -9.53
CA GLU A 68 -6.79 -5.59 -10.24
C GLU A 68 -5.32 -5.22 -9.95
N VAL A 69 -4.46 -6.21 -9.73
CA VAL A 69 -3.04 -5.99 -9.43
C VAL A 69 -2.19 -6.24 -10.66
N ILE A 70 -1.44 -5.22 -11.08
CA ILE A 70 -0.45 -5.30 -12.16
C ILE A 70 0.95 -5.28 -11.53
N VAL A 71 1.75 -6.31 -11.81
CA VAL A 71 3.14 -6.41 -11.37
C VAL A 71 4.05 -5.97 -12.52
N VAL A 72 4.93 -5.00 -12.24
CA VAL A 72 5.89 -4.47 -13.22
C VAL A 72 7.29 -4.94 -12.87
N ILE A 73 8.01 -5.48 -13.86
CA ILE A 73 9.40 -5.94 -13.73
C ILE A 73 10.22 -5.27 -14.84
N ASN A 74 11.38 -4.72 -14.48
CA ASN A 74 12.30 -4.12 -15.44
C ASN A 74 13.14 -5.21 -16.13
N SER A 75 13.20 -5.19 -17.47
CA SER A 75 13.94 -6.20 -18.25
C SER A 75 15.44 -6.18 -17.96
N SER A 76 16.05 -5.00 -17.81
CA SER A 76 17.47 -4.86 -17.47
C SER A 76 17.77 -5.36 -16.06
N ASP A 77 16.85 -5.23 -15.10
CA ASP A 77 17.02 -5.81 -13.77
C ASP A 77 17.01 -7.36 -13.81
N VAL A 78 16.26 -7.95 -14.75
CA VAL A 78 16.27 -9.41 -15.00
C VAL A 78 17.59 -9.84 -15.65
N GLU A 79 18.06 -9.11 -16.67
CA GLU A 79 19.33 -9.39 -17.35
C GLU A 79 20.54 -9.31 -16.41
N ASN A 80 20.51 -8.38 -15.46
CA ASN A 80 21.58 -8.17 -14.49
C ASN A 80 21.45 -9.01 -13.20
N ASP A 81 20.51 -9.96 -13.16
CA ASP A 81 20.21 -10.82 -12.00
C ASP A 81 20.07 -10.04 -10.67
N LYS A 82 19.39 -8.89 -10.73
CA LYS A 82 19.27 -8.01 -9.57
C LYS A 82 18.55 -8.71 -8.42
N ARG A 83 19.22 -8.80 -7.28
CA ARG A 83 18.65 -9.32 -6.03
C ARG A 83 18.15 -8.19 -5.15
N ARG A 84 17.00 -8.41 -4.51
CA ARG A 84 16.43 -7.47 -3.54
C ARG A 84 17.01 -7.76 -2.16
N GLY A 85 17.91 -6.92 -1.66
CA GLY A 85 18.56 -7.11 -0.35
C GLY A 85 17.67 -6.92 0.90
N ASP A 86 16.35 -6.75 0.73
CA ASP A 86 15.39 -6.82 1.85
C ASP A 86 14.98 -8.27 2.17
N LEU A 87 15.23 -9.21 1.24
CA LEU A 87 14.75 -10.59 1.27
C LEU A 87 15.95 -11.53 1.26
N ASP A 88 16.71 -11.52 2.36
CA ASP A 88 17.82 -12.44 2.62
C ASP A 88 17.45 -13.42 3.75
#